data_AF-A0A6J1AI23-F1
#
_entry.id   AF-A0A6J1AI23-F1
#
_cell.length_a   1.000
_cell.length_b   1.000
_cell.length_c   1.000
_cell.angle_alpha   90.00
_cell.angle_beta   90.00
_cell.angle_gamma   90.00
#
_symmetry.space_group_name_H-M   'P 1'
#
loop_
_entity.id
_entity.type
_entity.pdbx_description
1 polymer ?
#
loop_
_entity_poly.entity_id
_entity_poly.type
_entity_poly.pdbx_seq_one_letter_code
_entity_poly.pdbx_strand_id
1 'polypeptide(L)'
;MENSYECPNKSKDVSLKELRDRLAEFAEVRGWDKFHSPRNLLLALVGEVGELSEIFQWKGEVAKGLPNWTADDKEHLEEELSDVLLYLVRLADVCGLDLGQAALTKIIKNARKYPVVNQKTKSNYN
;
A
#
# COMPACT_ATOMS: atom_id res chain seq x y z
N MET A 1 -6.93 -27.72 16.30
CA MET A 1 -6.18 -26.95 15.29
C MET A 1 -7.17 -25.95 14.72
N GLU A 2 -7.25 -24.77 15.34
CA GLU A 2 -8.11 -23.68 14.84
C GLU A 2 -7.48 -23.07 13.60
N ASN A 3 -8.31 -22.76 12.61
CA ASN A 3 -7.92 -22.35 11.28
C ASN A 3 -7.44 -20.89 11.34
N SER A 4 -6.13 -20.63 11.20
CA SER A 4 -5.52 -19.29 11.32
C SER A 4 -5.84 -18.33 10.17
N TYR A 5 -6.80 -18.68 9.31
CA TYR A 5 -7.17 -17.97 8.08
C TYR A 5 -8.58 -17.36 8.13
N GLU A 6 -9.23 -17.31 9.30
CA GLU A 6 -10.47 -16.54 9.43
C GLU A 6 -10.18 -15.05 9.28
N CYS A 7 -10.87 -14.39 8.33
CA CYS A 7 -10.91 -12.93 8.25
C CYS A 7 -11.38 -12.39 9.61
N PRO A 8 -10.57 -11.54 10.29
CA PRO A 8 -10.92 -11.10 11.63
C PRO A 8 -12.26 -10.37 11.65
N ASN A 9 -13.10 -10.77 12.59
CA ASN A 9 -14.40 -10.17 12.87
C ASN A 9 -14.26 -8.65 13.10
N LYS A 10 -15.19 -7.85 12.53
CA LYS A 10 -15.12 -6.38 12.39
C LYS A 10 -14.55 -5.62 13.61
N SER A 11 -13.74 -4.60 13.29
CA SER A 11 -13.33 -3.44 14.13
C SER A 11 -12.06 -3.54 14.97
N LYS A 12 -10.90 -3.71 14.32
CA LYS A 12 -9.64 -3.14 14.82
C LYS A 12 -8.83 -2.63 13.64
N ASP A 13 -8.33 -1.39 13.71
CA ASP A 13 -7.43 -0.85 12.69
C ASP A 13 -6.19 -1.75 12.61
N VAL A 14 -5.85 -2.20 11.40
CA VAL A 14 -4.67 -3.05 11.17
C VAL A 14 -3.45 -2.16 10.97
N SER A 15 -2.43 -2.35 11.81
CA SER A 15 -1.19 -1.57 11.70
C SER A 15 -0.21 -2.16 10.68
N LEU A 16 0.68 -1.33 10.12
CA LEU A 16 1.77 -1.83 9.25
C LEU A 16 2.68 -2.83 9.97
N LYS A 17 2.85 -2.68 11.29
CA LYS A 17 3.61 -3.62 12.11
C LYS A 17 2.90 -4.98 12.19
N GLU A 18 1.58 -4.97 12.34
CA GLU A 18 0.79 -6.20 12.35
C GLU A 18 0.82 -6.91 10.99
N LEU A 19 0.68 -6.17 9.88
CA LEU A 19 0.82 -6.73 8.54
C LEU A 19 2.21 -7.37 8.34
N ARG A 20 3.26 -6.67 8.74
CA ARG A 20 4.64 -7.17 8.71
C ARG A 20 4.77 -8.48 9.47
N ASP A 21 4.30 -8.52 10.72
CA ASP A 21 4.45 -9.69 11.59
C ASP A 21 3.68 -10.90 11.01
N ARG A 22 2.46 -10.69 10.52
CA ARG A 22 1.66 -11.73 9.86
C ARG A 22 2.30 -12.23 8.56
N LEU A 23 2.87 -11.33 7.75
CA LEU A 23 3.56 -11.69 6.50
C LEU A 23 4.86 -12.48 6.76
N ALA A 24 5.61 -12.09 7.80
CA ALA A 24 6.81 -12.81 8.22
C ALA A 24 6.46 -14.24 8.65
N GLU A 25 5.44 -14.41 9.49
CA GLU A 25 4.94 -15.72 9.91
C GLU A 25 4.44 -16.54 8.71
N PHE A 26 3.65 -15.92 7.82
CA PHE A 26 3.13 -16.58 6.62
C PHE A 26 4.25 -17.12 5.71
N ALA A 27 5.33 -16.37 5.56
CA ALA A 27 6.49 -16.76 4.77
C ALA A 27 7.33 -17.84 5.46
N GLU A 28 7.54 -17.73 6.77
CA GLU A 28 8.33 -18.67 7.57
C GLU A 28 7.72 -20.07 7.54
N VAL A 29 6.42 -20.19 7.81
CA VAL A 29 5.72 -21.51 7.83
C VAL A 29 5.71 -22.20 6.47
N ARG A 30 5.92 -21.45 5.38
CA ARG A 30 6.03 -21.96 4.00
C ARG A 30 7.46 -22.14 3.53
N GLY A 31 8.45 -21.75 4.34
CA GLY A 31 9.86 -21.75 3.96
C GLY A 31 10.16 -20.85 2.76
N TRP A 32 9.41 -19.76 2.61
CA TRP A 32 9.51 -18.83 1.48
C TRP A 32 10.60 -17.77 1.64
N ASP A 33 11.19 -17.64 2.82
CA ASP A 33 12.24 -16.64 3.08
C ASP A 33 13.44 -16.76 2.14
N LYS A 34 13.74 -17.96 1.65
CA LYS A 34 14.77 -18.18 0.61
C LYS A 34 14.50 -17.45 -0.71
N PHE A 35 13.24 -17.11 -1.01
CA PHE A 35 12.84 -16.39 -2.20
C PHE A 35 12.68 -14.89 -1.96
N HIS A 36 12.54 -14.47 -0.70
CA HIS A 36 12.29 -13.09 -0.28
C HIS A 36 13.58 -12.24 -0.18
N SER A 37 14.43 -12.29 -1.21
CA SER A 37 15.51 -11.30 -1.34
C SER A 37 14.92 -9.91 -1.68
N PRO A 38 15.57 -8.80 -1.28
CA PRO A 38 15.08 -7.44 -1.59
C PRO A 38 14.78 -7.22 -3.08
N ARG A 39 15.64 -7.76 -3.97
CA ARG A 39 15.44 -7.64 -5.42
C ARG A 39 14.18 -8.39 -5.88
N ASN A 40 13.97 -9.61 -5.38
CA ASN A 40 12.81 -10.40 -5.80
C ASN A 40 11.49 -9.79 -5.31
N LEU A 41 11.47 -9.30 -4.06
CA LEU A 41 10.31 -8.60 -3.50
C LEU A 41 10.01 -7.30 -4.27
N LEU A 42 11.05 -6.55 -4.65
CA LEU A 42 10.87 -5.37 -5.51
C LEU A 42 10.28 -5.73 -6.88
N LEU A 43 10.73 -6.82 -7.49
CA LEU A 43 10.20 -7.25 -8.79
C LEU A 43 8.75 -7.75 -8.68
N ALA A 44 8.40 -8.46 -7.60
CA ALA A 44 7.02 -8.84 -7.33
C ALA A 44 6.14 -7.61 -7.13
N LEU A 45 6.57 -6.65 -6.30
CA LEU A 45 5.90 -5.35 -6.13
C LEU A 45 5.65 -4.64 -7.47
N VAL A 46 6.62 -4.65 -8.39
CA VAL A 46 6.46 -4.06 -9.73
C VAL A 46 5.41 -4.82 -10.56
N GLY A 47 5.33 -6.15 -10.41
CA GLY A 47 4.27 -6.98 -10.99
C GLY A 47 2.89 -6.52 -10.55
N GLU A 48 2.66 -6.43 -9.24
CA GLU A 48 1.35 -6.01 -8.68
C GLU A 48 1.00 -4.56 -9.04
N VAL A 49 1.99 -3.67 -9.16
CA VAL A 49 1.75 -2.31 -9.68
C VAL A 49 1.31 -2.36 -11.16
N GLY A 50 1.81 -3.33 -11.92
CA GLY A 50 1.36 -3.63 -13.28
C GLY A 50 -0.09 -4.09 -13.30
N GLU A 51 -0.45 -5.09 -12.50
CA GLU A 51 -1.82 -5.62 -12.39
C GLU A 51 -2.80 -4.52 -11.94
N LEU A 52 -2.45 -3.75 -10.92
CA LEU A 52 -3.17 -2.53 -10.52
C LEU A 52 -3.34 -1.54 -11.68
N SER A 53 -2.32 -1.36 -12.52
CA SER A 53 -2.39 -0.47 -13.68
C SER A 53 -3.34 -1.00 -14.77
N GLU A 54 -3.42 -2.31 -14.96
CA GLU A 54 -4.31 -2.95 -15.93
C GLU A 54 -5.79 -2.66 -15.64
N ILE A 55 -6.16 -2.50 -14.36
CA ILE A 55 -7.52 -2.10 -13.96
C ILE A 55 -7.89 -0.73 -14.55
N PHE A 56 -6.93 0.19 -14.67
CA PHE A 56 -7.17 1.56 -15.13
C PHE A 56 -6.85 1.79 -16.62
N GLN A 57 -6.08 0.90 -17.26
CA GLN A 57 -5.43 1.18 -18.55
C GLN A 57 -6.38 1.62 -19.69
N TRP A 58 -7.63 1.15 -19.68
CA TRP A 58 -8.65 1.50 -20.68
C TRP A 58 -9.77 2.38 -20.13
N LYS A 59 -9.69 2.79 -18.87
CA LYS A 59 -10.65 3.71 -18.26
C LYS A 59 -10.23 5.14 -18.66
N GLY A 60 -11.21 5.96 -19.05
CA GLY A 60 -11.00 7.40 -19.25
C GLY A 60 -10.80 8.12 -17.91
N GLU A 61 -11.27 9.36 -17.80
CA GLU A 61 -11.27 10.06 -16.51
C GLU A 61 -12.06 9.27 -15.45
N VAL A 62 -11.39 8.88 -14.35
CA VAL A 62 -11.99 8.14 -13.25
C VAL A 62 -12.39 9.09 -12.12
N ALA A 63 -13.70 9.17 -11.85
CA ALA A 63 -14.21 10.01 -10.78
C ALA A 63 -13.84 9.48 -9.39
N LYS A 64 -13.54 10.40 -8.46
CA LYS A 64 -13.33 10.08 -7.05
C LYS A 64 -14.52 9.32 -6.47
N GLY A 65 -14.23 8.27 -5.71
CA GLY A 65 -15.27 7.42 -5.08
C GLY A 65 -15.86 6.36 -6.01
N LEU A 66 -15.39 6.28 -7.26
CA LEU A 66 -15.70 5.18 -8.19
C LEU A 66 -17.22 4.91 -8.34
N PRO A 67 -18.06 5.94 -8.60
CA PRO A 67 -19.52 5.79 -8.59
C PRO A 67 -20.04 4.85 -9.70
N ASN A 68 -19.29 4.70 -10.79
CA ASN A 68 -19.67 3.90 -11.96
C ASN A 68 -18.97 2.53 -12.02
N TRP A 69 -18.29 2.13 -10.94
CA TRP A 69 -17.58 0.85 -10.87
C TRP A 69 -18.50 -0.23 -10.29
N THR A 70 -18.44 -1.42 -10.85
CA THR A 70 -19.18 -2.58 -10.34
C THR A 70 -18.61 -3.04 -8.99
N ALA A 71 -19.26 -4.03 -8.36
CA ALA A 71 -18.71 -4.66 -7.15
C ALA A 71 -17.39 -5.37 -7.49
N ASP A 72 -17.40 -6.17 -8.55
CA ASP A 72 -16.22 -6.91 -9.03
C ASP A 72 -15.05 -5.98 -9.39
N ASP A 73 -15.31 -4.83 -10.04
CA ASP A 73 -14.28 -3.81 -10.31
C ASP A 73 -13.61 -3.32 -9.01
N LYS A 74 -14.38 -3.18 -7.93
CA LYS A 74 -13.89 -2.66 -6.64
C LYS A 74 -13.19 -3.74 -5.82
N GLU A 75 -13.66 -4.98 -5.89
CA GLU A 75 -13.01 -6.13 -5.28
C GLU A 75 -11.64 -6.35 -5.89
N HIS A 76 -11.55 -6.39 -7.23
CA HIS A 76 -10.26 -6.51 -7.93
C HIS A 76 -9.32 -5.34 -7.60
N LEU A 77 -9.84 -4.11 -7.51
CA LEU A 77 -9.03 -2.96 -7.06
C LEU A 77 -8.53 -3.12 -5.62
N GLU A 78 -9.35 -3.67 -4.72
CA GLU A 78 -8.99 -3.92 -3.32
C GLU A 78 -7.89 -5.00 -3.21
N GLU A 79 -7.97 -6.05 -4.01
CA GLU A 79 -6.95 -7.10 -4.14
C GLU A 79 -5.60 -6.51 -4.59
N GLU A 80 -5.57 -5.83 -5.73
CA GLU A 80 -4.31 -5.30 -6.28
C GLU A 80 -3.67 -4.21 -5.41
N LEU A 81 -4.49 -3.34 -4.79
CA LEU A 81 -3.99 -2.37 -3.81
C LEU A 81 -3.40 -3.07 -2.57
N SER A 82 -4.01 -4.19 -2.16
CA SER A 82 -3.53 -4.98 -1.03
C SER A 82 -2.22 -5.69 -1.37
N ASP A 83 -2.09 -6.28 -2.55
CA ASP A 83 -0.86 -6.97 -2.95
C ASP A 83 0.33 -6.00 -3.07
N VAL A 84 0.12 -4.82 -3.66
CA VAL A 84 1.11 -3.72 -3.64
C VAL A 84 1.52 -3.36 -2.21
N LEU A 85 0.56 -3.21 -1.29
CA LEU A 85 0.83 -2.89 0.10
C LEU A 85 1.64 -4.00 0.79
N LEU A 86 1.23 -5.26 0.63
CA LEU A 86 1.83 -6.40 1.32
C LEU A 86 3.27 -6.64 0.85
N TYR A 87 3.55 -6.55 -0.45
CA TYR A 87 4.92 -6.62 -0.95
C TYR A 87 5.78 -5.44 -0.49
N LEU A 88 5.23 -4.23 -0.45
CA LEU A 88 5.96 -3.06 0.07
C LEU A 88 6.31 -3.22 1.56
N VAL A 89 5.38 -3.71 2.36
CA VAL A 89 5.60 -4.00 3.78
C VAL A 89 6.66 -5.08 3.94
N ARG A 90 6.58 -6.19 3.20
CA ARG A 90 7.57 -7.27 3.29
C ARG A 90 8.95 -6.83 2.81
N LEU A 91 9.03 -6.02 1.75
CA LEU A 91 10.28 -5.44 1.27
C LEU A 91 10.92 -4.55 2.33
N ALA A 92 10.14 -3.68 2.99
CA ALA A 92 10.66 -2.83 4.05
C ALA A 92 11.20 -3.66 5.23
N ASP A 93 10.49 -4.72 5.61
CA ASP A 93 10.88 -5.64 6.69
C ASP A 93 12.21 -6.34 6.41
N VAL A 94 12.35 -6.96 5.22
CA VAL A 94 13.60 -7.62 4.82
C VAL A 94 14.77 -6.63 4.71
N CYS A 95 14.48 -5.35 4.43
CA CYS A 95 15.48 -4.28 4.44
C CYS A 95 15.75 -3.68 5.85
N GLY A 96 15.06 -4.15 6.90
CA GLY A 96 15.22 -3.66 8.27
C GLY A 96 14.66 -2.25 8.50
N LEU A 97 13.63 -1.85 7.75
CA LEU A 97 13.03 -0.52 7.79
C LEU A 97 11.69 -0.53 8.52
N ASP A 98 11.52 0.41 9.46
CA ASP A 98 10.19 0.73 9.98
C ASP A 98 9.45 1.61 8.95
N LEU A 99 8.62 0.97 8.14
CA LEU A 99 7.88 1.63 7.06
C LEU A 99 6.93 2.71 7.59
N GLY A 100 6.28 2.47 8.74
CA GLY A 100 5.35 3.43 9.34
C GLY A 100 6.08 4.70 9.79
N GLN A 101 7.19 4.55 10.51
CA GLN A 101 8.02 5.68 10.92
C GLN A 101 8.65 6.41 9.71
N ALA A 102 9.06 5.67 8.67
CA ALA A 102 9.58 6.25 7.44
C ALA A 102 8.52 7.09 6.72
N ALA A 103 7.27 6.61 6.63
CA ALA A 103 6.16 7.32 6.02
C ALA A 103 5.82 8.61 6.78
N LEU A 104 5.72 8.56 8.12
CA LEU A 104 5.49 9.74 8.96
C LEU A 104 6.57 10.80 8.76
N THR A 105 7.84 10.37 8.73
CA THR A 105 8.98 11.25 8.47
C THR A 105 8.91 11.88 7.07
N LYS A 106 8.46 11.10 6.06
CA LYS A 106 8.32 11.58 4.69
C LYS A 106 7.22 12.63 4.54
N ILE A 107 6.12 12.52 5.27
CA ILE A 107 5.04 13.52 5.30
C ILE A 107 5.58 14.87 5.79
N ILE A 108 6.35 14.88 6.88
CA ILE A 108 6.98 16.11 7.41
C ILE A 108 7.92 16.73 6.37
N LYS A 109 8.75 15.90 5.70
CA LYS A 109 9.63 16.35 4.62
C LYS A 109 8.84 16.93 3.43
N ASN A 110 7.73 16.32 3.05
CA ASN A 110 6.86 16.79 1.97
C ASN A 110 6.21 18.14 2.31
N ALA A 111 5.72 18.32 3.54
CA ALA A 111 5.13 19.58 3.97
C ALA A 111 6.12 20.76 3.91
N ARG A 112 7.41 20.49 4.20
CA ARG A 112 8.49 21.49 4.03
C ARG A 112 8.80 21.77 2.56
N LYS A 113 8.76 20.74 1.71
CA LYS A 113 9.00 20.87 0.27
C LYS A 113 7.87 21.60 -0.46
N TYR A 114 6.63 21.43 -0.01
CA TYR A 114 5.42 22.02 -0.60
C TYR A 114 4.62 22.77 0.47
N PRO A 115 5.08 23.97 0.88
CA PRO A 115 4.39 24.75 1.91
C PRO A 115 3.03 25.23 1.42
N VAL A 116 2.07 25.37 2.33
CA VAL A 116 0.78 26.00 2.04
C VAL A 116 1.03 27.47 1.70
N VAL A 117 0.80 27.85 0.45
CA VAL A 117 0.80 29.26 0.06
C VAL A 117 -0.54 29.85 0.47
N ASN A 118 -0.53 30.75 1.46
CA ASN A 118 -1.74 31.49 1.84
C ASN A 118 -2.26 32.29 0.65
N GLN A 119 -3.47 32.00 0.17
CA GLN A 119 -4.09 32.70 -0.96
C GLN A 119 -4.34 34.20 -0.69
N LYS A 120 -4.25 34.67 0.57
CA LYS A 120 -4.42 36.09 0.92
C LYS A 120 -3.32 37.01 0.41
N THR A 121 -2.12 36.52 0.08
CA THR A 121 -1.04 37.37 -0.49
C THR A 121 -1.14 37.59 -1.99
N LYS A 122 -2.06 36.91 -2.71
CA LYS A 122 -2.28 37.14 -4.14
C LYS A 122 -3.20 38.32 -4.47
N SER A 123 -3.87 38.92 -3.48
CA SER A 123 -4.83 40.02 -3.71
C SER A 123 -4.20 41.42 -3.68
N ASN A 124 -2.89 41.56 -3.44
CA ASN A 124 -2.20 42.86 -3.33
C ASN A 124 -1.34 43.22 -4.55
N TYR A 125 -1.56 42.57 -5.69
CA TYR A 125 -1.01 43.01 -6.97
C TYR A 125 -2.15 43.13 -7.98
N ASN A 126 -2.90 44.23 -7.87
CA ASN A 126 -3.62 44.84 -8.98
C ASN A 126 -2.72 45.93 -9.56
#